data_AF-A0A0D6N7A3-F1
#
_entry.id   AF-A0A0D6N7A3-F1
#
_cell.length_a   1.000
_cell.length_b   1.000
_cell.length_c   1.000
_cell.angle_alpha   90.00
_cell.angle_beta   90.00
_cell.angle_gamma   90.00
#
_symmetry.space_group_name_H-M   'P 1'
#
loop_
_entity.id
_entity.type
_entity.pdbx_description
1 polymer ?
#
loop_
_entity_poly.entity_id
_entity_poly.type
_entity_poly.pdbx_seq_one_letter_code
_entity_poly.pdbx_strand_id
1 'polypeptide(L)'
;MKPGRLSMLVRNLRLRAEGQPNPIDAMESLKAALAQEQKRRAEAELEVTTLQRRLHAHEKPRDANGRYTRTNGAATCVRLNQHRKDWPKAT
;
A
#
# COMPACT_ATOMS: atom_id res chain seq x y z
N MET A 1 19.04 -31.49 -31.06
CA MET A 1 18.77 -31.26 -29.62
C MET A 1 20.09 -31.15 -28.88
N LYS A 2 20.27 -30.17 -27.97
CA LYS A 2 21.53 -30.03 -27.22
C LYS A 2 21.66 -31.17 -26.18
N PRO A 3 22.74 -31.96 -26.19
CA PRO A 3 22.88 -33.16 -25.35
C PRO A 3 22.74 -32.89 -23.84
N GLY A 4 23.05 -31.68 -23.38
CA GLY A 4 22.92 -31.29 -21.97
C GLY A 4 21.48 -31.28 -21.41
N ARG A 5 20.45 -31.02 -22.24
CA ARG A 5 19.06 -30.93 -21.75
C ARG A 5 18.48 -32.29 -21.32
N LEU A 6 18.79 -33.36 -22.05
CA LEU A 6 18.32 -34.70 -21.72
C LEU A 6 18.96 -35.22 -20.42
N SER A 7 20.25 -34.98 -20.23
CA SER A 7 20.96 -35.39 -19.01
C SER A 7 20.41 -34.73 -17.73
N MET A 8 20.05 -33.45 -17.79
CA MET A 8 19.46 -32.72 -16.66
C MET A 8 18.03 -33.20 -16.34
N LEU A 9 17.23 -33.49 -17.37
CA LEU A 9 15.88 -34.03 -17.17
C LEU A 9 15.92 -35.40 -16.49
N VAL A 10 16.79 -36.29 -16.95
CA VAL A 10 16.97 -37.63 -16.34
C VAL A 10 17.47 -37.51 -14.90
N ARG A 11 18.41 -36.60 -14.62
CA ARG A 11 18.88 -36.33 -13.26
C ARG A 11 17.76 -35.84 -12.34
N ASN A 12 16.94 -34.90 -12.80
CA ASN A 12 15.84 -34.36 -12.00
C ASN A 12 14.73 -35.41 -11.76
N LEU A 13 14.44 -36.25 -12.76
CA LEU A 13 13.53 -37.39 -12.60
C LEU A 13 14.05 -38.40 -11.58
N ARG A 14 15.35 -38.70 -11.61
CA ARG A 14 16.01 -39.59 -10.65
C ARG A 14 15.97 -39.02 -9.22
N LEU A 15 16.26 -37.73 -9.05
CA LEU A 15 16.17 -37.07 -7.74
C LEU A 15 14.76 -37.14 -7.17
N ARG A 16 13.72 -36.92 -8.01
CA ARG A 16 12.32 -37.08 -7.58
C ARG A 16 11.98 -38.52 -7.17
N ALA A 17 12.48 -39.53 -7.90
CA ALA A 17 12.26 -40.94 -7.57
C ALA A 17 12.98 -41.38 -6.29
N GLU A 18 14.13 -40.78 -5.99
CA GLU A 18 14.91 -41.00 -4.76
C GLU A 18 14.34 -40.21 -3.55
N GLY A 19 13.22 -39.49 -3.72
CA GLY A 19 12.60 -38.66 -2.68
C GLY A 19 13.41 -37.40 -2.34
N GLN A 20 14.44 -37.09 -3.11
CA GLN A 20 15.28 -35.92 -2.92
C GLN A 20 14.64 -34.69 -3.58
N PRO A 21 14.62 -33.53 -2.90
CA PRO A 21 14.06 -32.32 -3.48
C PRO A 21 14.83 -31.94 -4.74
N ASN A 22 14.13 -31.86 -5.87
CA ASN A 22 14.70 -31.36 -7.11
C ASN A 22 15.10 -29.89 -6.90
N PRO A 23 16.34 -29.50 -7.23
CA PRO A 23 16.82 -28.13 -7.00
C PRO A 23 15.98 -27.05 -7.69
N ILE A 24 15.28 -27.38 -8.79
CA ILE A 24 14.35 -26.45 -9.45
C ILE A 24 13.13 -26.19 -8.55
N ASP A 25 12.52 -27.25 -8.02
CA ASP A 25 11.34 -27.15 -7.15
C ASP A 25 11.69 -26.41 -5.84
N ALA A 26 12.89 -26.63 -5.30
CA ALA A 26 13.39 -25.91 -4.12
C ALA A 26 13.64 -24.41 -4.41
N MET A 27 14.12 -24.06 -5.61
CA MET A 27 14.28 -22.66 -5.98
C MET A 27 12.94 -21.96 -6.18
N GLU A 28 11.93 -22.65 -6.72
CA GLU A 28 10.58 -22.10 -6.86
C GLU A 28 9.90 -21.87 -5.51
N SER A 29 10.04 -22.79 -4.55
CA SER A 29 9.51 -22.61 -3.20
C SER A 29 10.16 -21.42 -2.47
N LEU A 30 11.48 -21.24 -2.61
CA LEU A 30 12.19 -20.08 -2.06
C LEU A 30 11.72 -18.77 -2.69
N LYS A 31 11.47 -18.73 -4.00
CA LYS A 31 10.91 -17.55 -4.67
C LYS A 31 9.50 -17.23 -4.16
N ALA A 32 8.66 -18.25 -3.97
CA ALA A 32 7.32 -18.07 -3.42
C ALA A 32 7.36 -17.53 -1.99
N ALA A 33 8.24 -18.09 -1.14
CA ALA A 33 8.45 -17.61 0.22
C ALA A 33 8.95 -16.16 0.24
N LEU A 34 9.90 -15.80 -0.63
CA LEU A 34 10.40 -14.43 -0.75
C LEU A 34 9.29 -13.46 -1.17
N ALA A 35 8.47 -13.83 -2.16
CA ALA A 35 7.35 -13.00 -2.60
C ALA A 35 6.31 -12.80 -1.48
N GLN A 36 6.04 -13.85 -0.70
CA GLN A 36 5.15 -13.77 0.45
C GLN A 36 5.69 -12.83 1.53
N GLU A 37 6.98 -12.91 1.85
CA GLU A 37 7.62 -12.01 2.82
C GLU A 37 7.68 -10.58 2.32
N GLN A 38 7.95 -10.35 1.03
CA GLN A 38 7.88 -9.01 0.43
C GLN A 38 6.48 -8.41 0.53
N LYS A 39 5.43 -9.22 0.32
CA LYS A 39 4.04 -8.79 0.49
C LYS A 39 3.74 -8.42 1.94
N ARG A 40 4.12 -9.28 2.90
CA ARG A 40 3.97 -9.02 4.34
C ARG A 40 4.68 -7.74 4.76
N ARG A 41 5.89 -7.51 4.24
CA ARG A 41 6.66 -6.29 4.51
C ARG A 41 5.96 -5.05 3.96
N ALA A 42 5.45 -5.10 2.73
CA ALA A 42 4.70 -3.98 2.15
C ALA A 42 3.43 -3.66 2.95
N GLU A 43 2.71 -4.68 3.43
CA GLU A 43 1.55 -4.51 4.31
C GLU A 43 1.93 -3.84 5.64
N ALA A 44 3.01 -4.30 6.28
CA ALA A 44 3.50 -3.71 7.53
C ALA A 44 3.99 -2.25 7.33
N GLU A 45 4.68 -1.95 6.24
CA GLU A 45 5.10 -0.58 5.90
C GLU A 45 3.88 0.33 5.69
N LEU A 46 2.83 -0.17 5.02
CA LEU A 46 1.56 0.57 4.90
C LEU A 46 0.91 0.80 6.27
N GLU A 47 0.87 -0.20 7.15
CA GLU A 47 0.33 -0.04 8.49
C GLU A 47 1.09 1.03 9.28
N VAL A 48 2.43 0.99 9.29
CA VAL A 48 3.26 2.00 9.96
C VAL A 48 2.95 3.41 9.45
N THR A 49 2.90 3.62 8.13
CA THR A 49 2.58 4.96 7.58
C THR A 49 1.16 5.41 7.91
N THR A 50 0.20 4.50 8.02
CA THR A 50 -1.17 4.84 8.43
C THR A 50 -1.21 5.23 9.91
N LEU A 51 -0.50 4.50 10.77
CA LEU A 51 -0.41 4.79 12.19
C LEU A 51 0.31 6.12 12.45
N GLN A 52 1.40 6.40 11.72
CA GLN A 52 2.10 7.70 11.77
C GLN A 52 1.16 8.85 11.38
N ARG A 53 0.38 8.70 10.30
CA ARG A 53 -0.61 9.72 9.91
C ARG A 53 -1.68 9.94 10.97
N ARG A 54 -2.15 8.87 11.62
CA ARG A 54 -3.11 8.97 12.73
C ARG A 54 -2.51 9.66 13.94
N LEU A 55 -1.28 9.29 14.32
CA LEU A 55 -0.56 9.92 15.42
C LEU A 55 -0.40 11.41 15.18
N HIS A 56 0.08 11.80 13.99
CA HIS A 56 0.21 13.20 13.61
C HIS A 56 -1.13 13.96 13.65
N ALA A 57 -2.25 13.32 13.30
CA ALA A 57 -3.57 13.92 13.44
C ALA A 57 -3.99 14.13 14.90
N HIS A 58 -3.61 13.21 15.80
CA HIS A 58 -3.86 13.32 17.23
C HIS A 58 -2.97 14.37 17.91
N GLU A 59 -1.72 14.51 17.46
CA GLU A 59 -0.73 15.49 17.97
C GLU A 59 -1.06 16.93 17.58
N LYS A 60 -2.04 17.16 16.70
CA LYS A 60 -2.47 18.52 16.34
C LYS A 60 -2.88 19.28 17.61
N PRO A 61 -2.32 20.48 17.83
CA PRO A 61 -2.66 21.27 19.01
C PRO A 61 -4.17 21.46 19.07
N ARG A 62 -4.69 21.33 20.28
CA ARG A 62 -6.10 21.59 20.57
C ARG A 62 -6.20 22.96 21.22
N ASP A 63 -7.26 23.69 20.92
CA ASP A 63 -7.57 24.92 21.62
C ASP A 63 -7.98 24.62 23.07
N ALA A 64 -8.15 25.67 23.88
CA ALA A 64 -8.55 25.54 25.29
C ALA A 64 -9.91 24.83 25.49
N ASN A 65 -10.71 24.71 24.42
CA ASN A 65 -12.01 24.01 24.41
C ASN A 65 -11.91 22.58 23.86
N GLY A 66 -10.69 22.06 23.64
CA GLY A 66 -10.44 20.70 23.15
C GLY A 66 -10.70 20.49 21.65
N ARG A 67 -10.94 21.56 20.88
CA ARG A 67 -11.16 21.49 19.42
C ARG A 67 -9.83 21.52 18.69
N TYR A 68 -9.71 20.78 17.59
CA TYR A 68 -8.52 20.83 16.74
C TYR A 68 -8.28 22.26 16.24
N THR A 69 -7.09 22.82 16.50
CA THR A 69 -6.74 24.13 15.95
C THR A 69 -6.74 24.02 14.42
N ARG A 70 -7.63 24.76 13.76
CA ARG A 70 -7.67 24.80 12.31
C ARG A 70 -6.39 25.49 11.84
N THR A 71 -5.45 24.74 11.28
CA THR A 71 -4.38 25.32 10.48
C THR A 71 -5.04 25.90 9.24
N ASN A 72 -5.20 27.22 9.22
CA ASN A 72 -5.86 27.96 8.16
C ASN A 72 -5.22 27.67 6.80
N GLY A 73 -5.77 26.72 6.03
CA GLY A 73 -5.95 26.95 4.61
C GLY A 73 -7.12 27.91 4.52
N ALA A 74 -6.90 29.13 4.01
CA ALA A 74 -7.93 30.13 3.85
C ALA A 74 -9.11 29.53 3.07
N ALA A 75 -10.15 29.09 3.78
CA ALA A 75 -11.45 28.85 3.17
C ALA A 75 -11.98 30.24 2.86
N THR A 76 -11.77 30.70 1.63
CA THR A 76 -12.50 31.82 1.04
C THR A 76 -13.97 31.42 0.94
N CYS A 77 -14.66 31.43 2.06
CA CYS A 77 -16.12 31.49 2.14
C CYS A 77 -16.48 32.90 2.59
N VAL A 78 -15.97 33.92 1.89
CA VAL A 78 -16.47 35.28 2.00
C VAL A 78 -17.21 35.58 0.71
N ARG A 79 -18.53 35.76 0.84
CA ARG A 79 -19.53 36.20 -0.16
C ARG A 79 -20.05 35.16 -1.17
N LEU A 80 -21.00 34.35 -0.73
CA LEU A 80 -22.09 33.89 -1.61
C LEU A 80 -23.47 34.47 -1.22
N ASN A 81 -23.52 35.47 -0.34
CA ASN A 81 -24.78 36.09 0.10
C ASN A 81 -24.97 37.55 -0.34
N GLN A 82 -24.16 38.08 -1.27
CA GLN A 82 -24.34 39.45 -1.78
C GLN A 82 -25.04 39.57 -3.14
N HIS A 83 -25.17 38.48 -3.91
CA HIS A 83 -25.71 38.56 -5.28
C HIS A 83 -27.24 38.38 -5.40
N ARG A 84 -27.98 38.49 -4.29
CA ARG A 84 -29.44 38.25 -4.25
C ARG A 84 -30.30 39.49 -3.99
N LYS A 85 -29.75 40.70 -4.12
CA LYS A 85 -30.50 41.96 -3.93
C LYS A 85 -30.89 42.73 -5.19
N ASP A 86 -30.41 42.33 -6.38
CA ASP A 86 -30.59 43.14 -7.59
C ASP A 86 -31.42 42.43 -8.68
N TRP A 87 -32.61 41.95 -8.33
CA TRP A 87 -33.62 41.64 -9.35
C TRP A 87 -34.71 42.72 -9.32
N PRO A 88 -34.90 43.51 -10.40
CA PRO A 88 -36.05 44.41 -10.46
C PRO A 88 -37.32 43.56 -10.50
N LYS A 89 -38.27 43.89 -9.63
CA LYS A 89 -39.63 43.32 -9.73
C LYS A 89 -40.21 43.78 -11.07
N ALA A 90 -40.57 42.83 -11.92
CA ALA A 90 -41.32 43.11 -13.13
C ALA A 90 -42.67 43.76 -12.74
N THR A 91 -42.91 44.94 -13.31
CA THR A 91 -44.23 45.61 -13.42
C THR A 91 -45.24 44.75 -14.16
#